data_AF-A0A436ZSH5-F1
#
_entry.id   AF-A0A436ZSH5-F1
#
_cell.length_a   1.000
_cell.length_b   1.000
_cell.length_c   1.000
_cell.angle_alpha   90.00
_cell.angle_beta   90.00
_cell.angle_gamma   90.00
#
_symmetry.space_group_name_H-M   'P 1'
#
loop_
_entity.id
_entity.type
_entity.pdbx_description
1 polymer ?
#
loop_
_entity_poly.entity_id
_entity_poly.type
_entity_poly.pdbx_seq_one_letter_code
_entity_poly.pdbx_strand_id
1 'polypeptide(L)'
;MTARSKPTLLLATSTSDSDPEDDFSSLPFPQPLPRSAFTTADFSASSYLASLHRHQTLEDLRAELRTRSKDLERELVELVNRDYADFVGLGSSLRGGEGKVNDLKLGVMGFAREIEGVKEKVVKVANEMEKDMAVKKEVARKKALARNLLTLDARLSQLESLLLLKGQQEADDHILTLDLDETSNSSLTSLPRLQKLVTSYLYLKHVLSKIPPTHPFVKAQGRRLKQARQTLSDDLSRALKECRAELKNEESGEDERKELEGRLVQILKLWSEVGETGDAVKTLKGRK
;
A
#
# COMPACT_ATOMS: atom_id res chain seq x y z
N MET A 1 48.99 -19.39 -19.13
CA MET A 1 50.05 -19.84 -20.05
C MET A 1 49.75 -19.25 -21.41
N THR A 2 50.76 -18.58 -21.95
CA THR A 2 50.74 -17.61 -23.04
C THR A 2 50.48 -18.25 -24.41
N ALA A 3 49.59 -17.62 -25.19
CA ALA A 3 49.40 -17.92 -26.60
C ALA A 3 50.68 -17.58 -27.38
N ARG A 4 51.26 -18.58 -28.07
CA ARG A 4 52.38 -18.40 -28.99
C ARG A 4 51.91 -18.63 -30.41
N SER A 5 51.64 -17.51 -31.08
CA SER A 5 51.67 -17.37 -32.53
C SER A 5 53.03 -17.84 -33.07
N LYS A 6 53.03 -18.62 -34.16
CA LYS A 6 54.21 -18.93 -34.94
C LYS A 6 53.93 -18.66 -36.43
N PRO A 7 54.97 -18.26 -37.17
CA PRO A 7 54.85 -17.26 -38.22
C PRO A 7 54.81 -17.88 -39.62
N THR A 8 54.09 -17.18 -40.50
CA THR A 8 54.08 -17.35 -41.95
C THR A 8 55.47 -17.07 -42.51
N LEU A 9 56.11 -18.09 -43.09
CA LEU A 9 57.37 -17.94 -43.84
C LEU A 9 57.04 -17.47 -45.26
N LEU A 10 57.29 -16.19 -45.51
CA LEU A 10 57.44 -15.61 -46.85
C LEU A 10 58.87 -15.91 -47.33
N LEU A 11 59.00 -16.73 -48.37
CA LEU A 11 60.24 -16.81 -49.14
C LEU A 11 59.94 -16.39 -50.58
N ALA A 12 60.30 -15.14 -50.86
CA ALA A 12 60.39 -14.60 -52.21
C ALA A 12 61.55 -15.28 -52.95
N THR A 13 61.28 -15.77 -54.16
CA THR A 13 62.34 -15.99 -55.15
C THR A 13 61.88 -15.45 -56.50
N SER A 14 62.65 -14.47 -56.96
CA SER A 14 63.12 -14.31 -58.34
C SER A 14 62.10 -13.98 -59.42
N THR A 15 62.13 -12.70 -59.79
CA THR A 15 61.67 -12.15 -61.06
C THR A 15 62.30 -12.91 -62.24
N SER A 16 61.48 -13.61 -63.00
CA SER A 16 61.83 -14.05 -64.35
C SER A 16 60.81 -13.45 -65.32
N ASP A 17 61.34 -12.59 -66.18
CA ASP A 17 60.67 -12.00 -67.33
C ASP A 17 60.15 -13.13 -68.24
N SER A 18 58.83 -13.26 -68.36
CA SER A 18 58.14 -14.21 -69.24
C SER A 18 56.76 -13.65 -69.56
N ASP A 19 56.44 -13.62 -70.86
CA ASP A 19 55.28 -13.00 -71.51
C ASP A 19 53.96 -13.02 -70.72
N PRO A 20 53.11 -11.97 -70.84
CA PRO A 20 51.78 -11.93 -70.24
C PRO A 20 50.75 -12.92 -70.84
N GLU A 21 51.20 -13.94 -71.58
CA GLU A 21 50.34 -14.86 -72.35
C GLU A 21 50.42 -16.34 -71.90
N ASP A 22 51.15 -16.70 -70.84
CA ASP A 22 51.27 -18.12 -70.40
C ASP A 22 51.09 -18.31 -68.87
N ASP A 23 49.99 -17.78 -68.30
CA ASP A 23 49.54 -18.12 -66.95
C ASP A 23 48.76 -19.45 -66.93
N PHE A 24 49.49 -20.57 -66.79
CA PHE A 24 48.93 -21.93 -66.64
C PHE A 24 48.07 -22.11 -65.37
N SER A 25 48.05 -21.15 -64.44
CA SER A 25 47.15 -21.18 -63.27
C SER A 25 45.69 -20.84 -63.63
N SER A 26 45.47 -20.30 -64.83
CA SER A 26 44.14 -20.07 -65.42
C SER A 26 43.54 -21.30 -66.10
N LEU A 27 44.28 -22.44 -66.14
CA LEU A 27 43.76 -23.66 -66.73
C LEU A 27 42.69 -24.31 -65.83
N PRO A 28 41.56 -24.74 -66.41
CA PRO A 28 40.48 -25.36 -65.64
C PRO A 28 40.91 -26.76 -65.15
N PHE A 29 41.19 -26.89 -63.86
CA PHE A 29 41.34 -28.19 -63.22
C PHE A 29 39.96 -28.86 -63.04
N PRO A 30 39.87 -30.19 -63.21
CA PRO A 30 38.64 -30.91 -62.92
C PRO A 30 38.29 -30.76 -61.43
N GLN A 31 37.10 -30.24 -61.15
CA GLN A 31 36.58 -30.14 -59.79
C GLN A 31 36.05 -31.49 -59.32
N PRO A 32 36.22 -31.84 -58.03
CA PRO A 32 35.70 -33.09 -57.49
C PRO A 32 34.18 -33.18 -57.64
N LEU A 33 33.67 -34.38 -57.92
CA LEU A 33 32.25 -34.64 -58.15
C LEU A 33 31.38 -34.18 -56.95
N PRO A 34 30.54 -33.13 -57.12
CA PRO A 34 29.70 -32.63 -56.03
C PRO A 34 28.57 -33.61 -55.71
N ARG A 35 28.07 -33.62 -54.47
CA ARG A 35 26.93 -34.48 -54.04
C ARG A 35 25.60 -34.02 -54.62
N SER A 36 25.42 -32.70 -54.70
CA SER A 36 24.21 -32.05 -55.19
C SER A 36 23.87 -32.44 -56.64
N ALA A 37 24.87 -32.79 -57.44
CA ALA A 37 24.65 -33.22 -58.82
C ALA A 37 23.89 -34.55 -58.93
N PHE A 38 23.93 -35.41 -57.91
CA PHE A 38 23.30 -36.73 -57.90
C PHE A 38 21.97 -36.77 -57.15
N THR A 39 21.53 -35.65 -56.56
CA THR A 39 20.30 -35.57 -55.75
C THR A 39 19.13 -34.92 -56.48
N THR A 40 19.30 -34.54 -57.74
CA THR A 40 18.25 -33.92 -58.56
C THR A 40 17.24 -34.96 -59.04
N ALA A 41 15.95 -34.62 -59.03
CA ALA A 41 14.86 -35.54 -59.40
C ALA A 41 14.93 -35.99 -60.87
N ASP A 42 15.39 -35.11 -61.77
CA ASP A 42 15.54 -35.36 -63.21
C ASP A 42 16.99 -35.68 -63.60
N PHE A 43 17.72 -36.40 -62.75
CA PHE A 43 19.11 -36.74 -63.01
C PHE A 43 19.26 -37.59 -64.29
N SER A 44 19.95 -37.03 -65.29
CA SER A 44 20.30 -37.74 -66.53
C SER A 44 21.79 -37.98 -66.60
N ALA A 45 22.20 -39.25 -66.48
CA ALA A 45 23.60 -39.65 -66.50
C ALA A 45 24.32 -39.22 -67.80
N SER A 46 23.64 -39.32 -68.95
CA SER A 46 24.21 -38.96 -70.25
C SER A 46 24.45 -37.44 -70.37
N SER A 47 23.50 -36.62 -69.90
CA SER A 47 23.65 -35.16 -69.89
C SER A 47 24.72 -34.70 -68.89
N TYR A 48 24.83 -35.38 -67.75
CA TYR A 48 25.81 -35.07 -66.71
C TYR A 48 27.25 -35.42 -67.16
N LEU A 49 27.43 -36.61 -67.73
CA LEU A 49 28.73 -37.04 -68.28
C LEU A 49 29.16 -36.15 -69.46
N ALA A 50 28.23 -35.73 -70.32
CA ALA A 50 28.51 -34.81 -71.41
C ALA A 50 29.02 -33.44 -70.92
N SER A 51 28.53 -32.97 -69.75
CA SER A 51 28.99 -31.71 -69.14
C SER A 51 30.40 -31.79 -68.54
N LEU A 52 30.83 -32.99 -68.09
CA LEU A 52 32.14 -33.21 -67.47
C LEU A 52 33.25 -33.60 -68.46
N HIS A 53 32.89 -34.22 -69.59
CA HIS A 53 33.84 -34.74 -70.59
C HIS A 53 34.70 -33.64 -71.26
N ARG A 54 34.41 -32.36 -71.02
CA ARG A 54 35.17 -31.23 -71.58
C ARG A 54 36.52 -31.00 -70.88
N HIS A 55 36.70 -31.51 -69.66
CA HIS A 55 37.86 -31.20 -68.81
C HIS A 55 38.47 -32.41 -68.07
N GLN A 56 38.03 -33.65 -68.34
CA GLN A 56 38.51 -34.87 -67.64
C GLN A 56 38.51 -36.11 -68.56
N THR A 57 39.41 -37.07 -68.33
CA THR A 57 39.40 -38.36 -69.06
C THR A 57 38.31 -39.29 -68.51
N LEU A 58 37.80 -40.19 -69.37
CA LEU A 58 36.80 -41.18 -68.97
C LEU A 58 37.33 -42.18 -67.92
N GLU A 59 38.63 -42.45 -67.91
CA GLU A 59 39.24 -43.37 -66.95
C GLU A 59 39.30 -42.75 -65.54
N ASP A 60 39.67 -41.47 -65.45
CA ASP A 60 39.68 -40.72 -64.19
C ASP A 60 38.27 -40.56 -63.64
N LEU A 61 37.30 -40.21 -64.49
CA LEU A 61 35.90 -40.08 -64.09
C LEU A 61 35.33 -41.42 -63.58
N ARG A 62 35.71 -42.54 -64.22
CA ARG A 62 35.32 -43.88 -63.75
C ARG A 62 35.94 -44.22 -62.40
N ALA A 63 37.20 -43.86 -62.18
CA ALA A 63 37.87 -44.07 -60.90
C ALA A 63 37.23 -43.23 -59.79
N GLU A 64 36.93 -41.96 -60.08
CA GLU A 64 36.30 -41.02 -59.14
C GLU A 64 34.88 -41.46 -58.76
N LEU A 65 34.06 -41.89 -59.72
CA LEU A 65 32.73 -42.45 -59.46
C LEU A 65 32.79 -43.72 -58.61
N ARG A 66 33.80 -44.60 -58.82
CA ARG A 66 33.98 -45.79 -57.99
C ARG A 66 34.37 -45.47 -56.56
N THR A 67 35.27 -44.50 -56.38
CA THR A 67 35.64 -44.01 -55.03
C THR A 67 34.42 -43.42 -54.34
N ARG A 68 33.64 -42.58 -55.05
CA ARG A 68 32.39 -41.99 -54.55
C ARG A 68 31.38 -43.04 -54.10
N SER A 69 31.19 -44.10 -54.90
CA SER A 69 30.28 -45.21 -54.56
C SER A 69 30.70 -45.88 -53.25
N LYS A 70 32.00 -46.16 -53.08
CA LYS A 70 32.52 -46.76 -51.85
C LYS A 70 32.38 -45.84 -50.63
N ASP A 71 32.61 -44.55 -50.81
CA ASP A 71 32.40 -43.57 -49.73
C ASP A 71 30.93 -43.47 -49.34
N LEU A 72 30.00 -43.53 -50.31
CA LEU A 72 28.56 -43.57 -50.04
C LEU A 72 28.13 -44.85 -49.33
N GLU A 73 28.67 -46.01 -49.72
CA GLU A 73 28.42 -47.29 -49.04
C GLU A 73 28.88 -47.23 -47.57
N ARG A 74 30.07 -46.64 -47.33
CA ARG A 74 30.57 -46.43 -45.97
C ARG A 74 29.72 -45.45 -45.18
N GLU A 75 29.38 -44.29 -45.77
CA GLU A 75 28.51 -43.29 -45.15
C GLU A 75 27.15 -43.88 -44.80
N LEU A 76 26.57 -44.71 -45.67
CA LEU A 76 25.31 -45.39 -45.42
C LEU A 76 25.39 -46.33 -44.21
N VAL A 77 26.45 -47.16 -44.14
CA VAL A 77 26.65 -48.07 -43.01
C VAL A 77 26.88 -47.30 -41.72
N GLU A 78 27.67 -46.22 -41.76
CA GLU A 78 27.90 -45.35 -40.61
C GLU A 78 26.60 -44.65 -40.15
N LEU A 79 25.78 -44.16 -41.09
CA LEU A 79 24.49 -43.52 -40.81
C LEU A 79 23.51 -44.52 -40.17
N VAL A 80 23.38 -45.71 -40.76
CA VAL A 80 22.49 -46.76 -40.24
C VAL A 80 22.92 -47.20 -38.86
N ASN A 81 24.21 -47.39 -38.62
CA ASN A 81 24.72 -47.79 -37.32
C ASN A 81 24.52 -46.69 -36.27
N ARG A 82 24.74 -45.42 -36.63
CA ARG A 82 24.48 -44.27 -35.76
C ARG A 82 23.00 -44.18 -35.41
N ASP A 83 22.13 -44.20 -36.42
CA ASP A 83 20.70 -44.05 -36.22
C ASP A 83 20.10 -45.25 -35.46
N TYR A 84 20.66 -46.45 -35.63
CA TYR A 84 20.29 -47.62 -34.80
C TYR A 84 20.72 -47.45 -33.34
N ALA A 85 21.94 -46.99 -33.08
CA ALA A 85 22.42 -46.71 -31.73
C ALA A 85 21.56 -45.63 -31.04
N ASP A 86 21.20 -44.58 -31.77
CA ASP A 86 20.33 -43.51 -31.28
C ASP A 86 18.91 -44.01 -31.00
N PHE A 87 18.33 -44.83 -31.89
CA PHE A 87 16.99 -45.39 -31.69
C PHE A 87 16.92 -46.35 -30.50
N VAL A 88 17.91 -47.24 -30.36
CA VAL A 88 18.02 -48.16 -29.21
C VAL A 88 18.27 -47.38 -27.92
N GLY A 89 19.13 -46.36 -27.96
CA GLY A 89 19.37 -45.46 -26.85
C GLY A 89 18.09 -44.75 -26.39
N LEU A 90 17.33 -44.18 -27.34
CA LEU A 90 16.07 -43.49 -27.08
C LEU A 90 15.02 -44.45 -26.53
N GLY A 91 14.88 -45.64 -27.13
CA GLY A 91 13.97 -46.68 -26.65
C GLY A 91 14.31 -47.16 -25.23
N SER A 92 15.60 -47.28 -24.90
CA SER A 92 16.05 -47.66 -23.55
C SER A 92 15.78 -46.56 -22.51
N SER A 93 15.93 -45.29 -22.88
CA SER A 93 15.67 -44.14 -22.01
C SER A 93 14.18 -43.92 -21.77
N LEU A 94 13.36 -44.14 -22.81
CA LEU A 94 11.91 -44.06 -22.73
C LEU A 94 11.33 -45.24 -21.92
N ARG A 95 11.97 -46.41 -21.99
CA ARG A 95 11.62 -47.58 -21.20
C ARG A 95 11.90 -47.34 -19.72
N GLY A 96 10.83 -47.10 -18.96
CA GLY A 96 10.90 -46.72 -17.54
C GLY A 96 10.70 -45.22 -17.28
N GLY A 97 10.64 -44.39 -18.32
CA GLY A 97 10.23 -42.99 -18.21
C GLY A 97 8.76 -42.84 -17.79
N GLU A 98 7.89 -43.76 -18.24
CA GLU A 98 6.47 -43.78 -17.88
C GLU A 98 6.24 -43.88 -16.36
N GLY A 99 7.03 -44.69 -15.66
CA GLY A 99 6.98 -44.80 -14.19
C GLY A 99 7.30 -43.47 -13.51
N LYS A 100 8.39 -42.81 -13.92
CA LYS A 100 8.80 -41.50 -13.38
C LYS A 100 7.74 -40.42 -13.65
N VAL A 101 7.10 -40.45 -14.81
CA VAL A 101 6.00 -39.53 -15.16
C VAL A 101 4.78 -39.79 -14.30
N ASN A 102 4.43 -41.06 -14.06
CA ASN A 102 3.33 -41.42 -13.17
C ASN A 102 3.62 -41.03 -11.71
N ASP A 103 4.83 -41.23 -11.22
CA ASP A 103 5.25 -40.79 -9.89
C ASP A 103 5.19 -39.26 -9.75
N LEU A 104 5.65 -38.53 -10.76
CA LEU A 104 5.54 -37.08 -10.80
C LEU A 104 4.06 -36.64 -10.79
N LYS A 105 3.21 -37.28 -11.57
CA LYS A 105 1.78 -37.00 -11.62
C LYS A 105 1.12 -37.25 -10.27
N LEU A 106 1.44 -38.35 -9.60
CA LEU A 106 0.95 -38.66 -8.26
C LEU A 106 1.43 -37.63 -7.23
N GLY A 107 2.71 -37.25 -7.28
CA GLY A 107 3.28 -36.21 -6.43
C GLY A 107 2.58 -34.86 -6.62
N VAL A 108 2.38 -34.42 -7.87
CA VAL A 108 1.66 -33.18 -8.21
C VAL A 108 0.21 -33.23 -7.72
N MET A 109 -0.48 -34.36 -7.87
CA MET A 109 -1.84 -34.52 -7.33
C MET A 109 -1.87 -34.46 -5.80
N GLY A 110 -0.86 -35.02 -5.13
CA GLY A 110 -0.68 -34.90 -3.68
C GLY A 110 -0.52 -33.45 -3.25
N PHE A 111 0.40 -32.71 -3.88
CA PHE A 111 0.60 -31.29 -3.62
C PHE A 111 -0.64 -30.46 -3.90
N ALA A 112 -1.36 -30.72 -4.99
CA ALA A 112 -2.61 -30.02 -5.30
C ALA A 112 -3.65 -30.20 -4.19
N ARG A 113 -3.76 -31.41 -3.63
CA ARG A 113 -4.66 -31.71 -2.51
C ARG A 113 -4.23 -31.01 -1.21
N GLU A 114 -2.94 -31.00 -0.92
CA GLU A 114 -2.40 -30.29 0.25
C GLU A 114 -2.65 -28.79 0.16
N ILE A 115 -2.41 -28.19 -1.01
CA ILE A 115 -2.66 -26.76 -1.27
C ILE A 115 -4.15 -26.44 -1.08
N GLU A 116 -5.06 -27.27 -1.60
CA GLU A 116 -6.50 -27.06 -1.40
C GLU A 116 -6.87 -27.14 0.09
N GLY A 117 -6.30 -28.10 0.83
CA GLY A 117 -6.49 -28.19 2.28
C GLY A 117 -5.97 -26.98 3.07
N VAL A 118 -4.83 -26.41 2.66
CA VAL A 118 -4.30 -25.16 3.23
C VAL A 118 -5.21 -23.99 2.88
N LYS A 119 -5.64 -23.87 1.63
CA LYS A 119 -6.55 -22.82 1.16
C LYS A 119 -7.87 -22.83 1.94
N GLU A 120 -8.47 -24.01 2.14
CA GLU A 120 -9.68 -24.14 2.96
C GLU A 120 -9.48 -23.64 4.40
N LYS A 121 -8.35 -23.99 5.03
CA LYS A 121 -8.02 -23.51 6.38
C LYS A 121 -7.85 -21.99 6.40
N VAL A 122 -7.15 -21.42 5.43
CA VAL A 122 -6.95 -19.97 5.32
C VAL A 122 -8.29 -19.25 5.14
N VAL A 123 -9.17 -19.76 4.29
CA VAL A 123 -10.51 -19.19 4.09
C VAL A 123 -11.34 -19.25 5.37
N LYS A 124 -11.29 -20.35 6.12
CA LYS A 124 -11.98 -20.46 7.42
C LYS A 124 -11.48 -19.42 8.41
N VAL A 125 -10.16 -19.30 8.58
CA VAL A 125 -9.55 -18.31 9.48
C VAL A 125 -9.87 -16.89 9.05
N ALA A 126 -9.84 -16.59 7.75
CA ALA A 126 -10.20 -15.27 7.24
C ALA A 126 -11.66 -14.90 7.57
N ASN A 127 -12.59 -15.84 7.39
CA ASN A 127 -14.00 -15.63 7.71
C ASN A 127 -14.25 -15.45 9.22
N GLU A 128 -13.55 -16.20 10.07
CA GLU A 128 -13.61 -16.05 11.53
C GLU A 128 -13.05 -14.69 11.95
N MET A 129 -11.89 -14.30 11.41
CA MET A 129 -11.27 -13.00 11.68
C MET A 129 -12.18 -11.84 11.25
N GLU A 130 -12.87 -11.95 10.11
CA GLU A 130 -13.82 -10.93 9.65
C GLU A 130 -14.99 -10.76 10.63
N LYS A 131 -15.57 -11.88 11.10
CA LYS A 131 -16.63 -11.87 12.12
C LYS A 131 -16.16 -11.22 13.42
N ASP A 132 -14.98 -11.61 13.90
CA ASP A 132 -14.41 -11.07 15.13
C ASP A 132 -14.10 -9.59 15.01
N MET A 133 -13.61 -9.15 13.84
CA MET A 133 -13.38 -7.73 13.57
C MET A 133 -14.67 -6.91 13.56
N ALA A 134 -15.77 -7.46 13.03
CA ALA A 134 -17.07 -6.81 13.09
C ALA A 134 -17.57 -6.66 14.54
N VAL A 135 -17.45 -7.72 15.35
CA VAL A 135 -17.80 -7.68 16.78
C VAL A 135 -16.93 -6.68 17.53
N LYS A 136 -15.61 -6.69 17.30
CA LYS A 136 -14.66 -5.76 17.91
C LYS A 136 -14.99 -4.31 17.58
N LYS A 137 -15.39 -4.01 16.34
CA LYS A 137 -15.79 -2.66 15.91
C LYS A 137 -17.05 -2.20 16.66
N GLU A 138 -18.04 -3.07 16.82
CA GLU A 138 -19.26 -2.72 17.55
C GLU A 138 -19.00 -2.54 19.06
N VAL A 139 -18.17 -3.39 19.67
CA VAL A 139 -17.74 -3.21 21.06
C VAL A 139 -16.97 -1.91 21.24
N ALA A 140 -16.07 -1.55 20.32
CA ALA A 140 -15.34 -0.29 20.36
C ALA A 140 -16.30 0.92 20.27
N ARG A 141 -17.31 0.86 19.40
CA ARG A 141 -18.36 1.90 19.29
C ARG A 141 -19.13 2.06 20.60
N LYS A 142 -19.59 0.95 21.19
CA LYS A 142 -20.29 0.94 22.49
C LYS A 142 -19.40 1.48 23.62
N LYS A 143 -18.12 1.11 23.65
CA LYS A 143 -17.15 1.59 24.65
C LYS A 143 -16.89 3.09 24.52
N ALA A 144 -16.77 3.60 23.29
CA ALA A 144 -16.64 5.03 23.03
C ALA A 144 -17.87 5.80 23.51
N LEU A 145 -19.07 5.30 23.19
CA LEU A 145 -20.33 5.86 23.68
C LEU A 145 -20.38 5.88 25.21
N ALA A 146 -20.08 4.75 25.87
CA ALA A 146 -20.09 4.66 27.34
C ALA A 146 -19.10 5.64 27.99
N ARG A 147 -17.88 5.77 27.45
CA ARG A 147 -16.90 6.76 27.92
C ARG A 147 -17.41 8.19 27.74
N ASN A 148 -18.05 8.50 26.61
CA ASN A 148 -18.63 9.82 26.39
C ASN A 148 -19.76 10.10 27.40
N LEU A 149 -20.60 9.12 27.72
CA LEU A 149 -21.65 9.26 28.73
C LEU A 149 -21.08 9.48 30.14
N LEU A 150 -20.06 8.72 30.54
CA LEU A 150 -19.39 8.91 31.84
C LEU A 150 -18.70 10.28 31.90
N THR A 151 -18.07 10.70 30.80
CA THR A 151 -17.47 12.03 30.72
C THR A 151 -18.53 13.11 30.84
N LEU A 152 -19.69 12.95 30.18
CA LEU A 152 -20.81 13.89 30.28
C LEU A 152 -21.27 14.04 31.73
N ASP A 153 -21.47 12.93 32.43
CA ASP A 153 -21.92 12.96 33.82
C ASP A 153 -20.90 13.59 34.77
N ALA A 154 -19.63 13.19 34.67
CA ALA A 154 -18.57 13.75 35.49
C ALA A 154 -18.41 15.26 35.26
N ARG A 155 -18.47 15.71 34.00
CA ARG A 155 -18.36 17.14 33.65
C ARG A 155 -19.58 17.94 34.05
N LEU A 156 -20.78 17.36 33.94
CA LEU A 156 -22.01 17.99 34.42
C LEU A 156 -21.97 18.15 35.94
N SER A 157 -21.54 17.12 36.67
CA SER A 157 -21.37 17.18 38.13
C SER A 157 -20.31 18.20 38.56
N GLN A 158 -19.18 18.30 37.84
CA GLN A 158 -18.17 19.34 38.05
C GLN A 158 -18.71 20.75 37.77
N LEU A 159 -19.52 20.91 36.72
CA LEU A 159 -20.13 22.21 36.42
C LEU A 159 -21.15 22.59 37.49
N GLU A 160 -21.96 21.65 37.97
CA GLU A 160 -22.91 21.86 39.06
C GLU A 160 -22.22 22.20 40.39
N SER A 161 -21.07 21.58 40.70
CA SER A 161 -20.30 21.95 41.89
C SER A 161 -19.71 23.36 41.78
N LEU A 162 -19.20 23.74 40.60
CA LEU A 162 -18.70 25.11 40.37
C LEU A 162 -19.81 26.18 40.41
N LEU A 163 -21.01 25.80 40.00
CA LEU A 163 -22.23 26.62 40.07
C LEU A 163 -22.91 26.55 41.46
N LEU A 164 -22.33 25.81 42.42
CA LEU A 164 -22.86 25.62 43.78
C LEU A 164 -24.31 25.09 43.81
N LEU A 165 -24.70 24.35 42.77
CA LEU A 165 -26.05 23.78 42.62
C LEU A 165 -26.24 22.52 43.45
N LYS A 166 -25.15 21.81 43.74
CA LYS A 166 -25.16 20.64 44.62
C LYS A 166 -24.74 21.10 46.01
N GLY A 167 -25.66 21.05 46.98
CA GLY A 167 -25.32 21.25 48.38
C GLY A 167 -24.23 20.27 48.82
N GLN A 168 -23.39 20.68 49.76
CA GLN A 168 -22.15 20.04 50.25
C GLN A 168 -22.22 18.54 50.67
N GLN A 169 -23.31 17.81 50.42
CA GLN A 169 -23.60 16.52 51.05
C GLN A 169 -23.25 15.26 50.23
N GLU A 170 -22.65 15.38 49.04
CA GLU A 170 -22.19 14.20 48.28
C GLU A 170 -20.80 14.42 47.67
N ALA A 171 -19.85 14.86 48.48
CA ALA A 171 -18.44 14.90 48.13
C ALA A 171 -17.73 13.70 48.76
N ASP A 172 -18.07 12.49 48.31
CA ASP A 172 -17.23 11.31 48.53
C ASP A 172 -16.85 10.71 47.16
N ASP A 173 -15.54 10.52 47.03
CA ASP A 173 -14.78 9.74 46.07
C ASP A 173 -14.65 10.17 44.58
N HIS A 174 -13.38 10.44 44.24
CA HIS A 174 -12.78 10.34 42.91
C HIS A 174 -13.04 11.44 41.85
N ILE A 175 -13.21 12.69 42.27
CA ILE A 175 -12.98 13.81 41.34
C ILE A 175 -11.48 14.13 41.37
N LEU A 176 -10.79 13.93 40.24
CA LEU A 176 -9.48 14.54 39.99
C LEU A 176 -9.62 16.05 40.15
N THR A 177 -9.33 16.53 41.36
CA THR A 177 -9.20 17.92 41.72
C THR A 177 -7.98 18.47 41.01
N LEU A 178 -8.16 18.81 39.73
CA LEU A 178 -7.35 19.81 39.05
C LEU A 178 -7.59 21.13 39.78
N ASP A 179 -6.69 21.44 40.71
CA ASP A 179 -6.42 22.75 41.29
C ASP A 179 -7.68 23.57 41.63
N LEU A 180 -8.33 23.20 42.73
CA LEU A 180 -9.40 23.97 43.38
C LEU A 180 -8.87 24.83 44.55
N ASP A 181 -7.56 25.00 44.69
CA ASP A 181 -6.96 25.65 45.86
C ASP A 181 -6.86 27.20 45.82
N GLU A 182 -7.40 27.89 44.80
CA GLU A 182 -7.20 29.36 44.68
C GLU A 182 -8.44 30.19 44.30
N THR A 183 -9.67 29.67 44.40
CA THR A 183 -10.87 30.46 43.96
C THR A 183 -12.03 30.54 44.94
N SER A 184 -11.94 29.87 46.09
CA SER A 184 -13.01 29.81 47.10
C SER A 184 -13.39 31.18 47.71
N ASN A 185 -12.54 32.19 47.55
CA ASN A 185 -12.78 33.57 48.02
C ASN A 185 -12.98 34.60 46.88
N SER A 186 -13.09 34.17 45.63
CA SER A 186 -13.38 35.08 44.51
C SER A 186 -14.88 35.36 44.41
N SER A 187 -15.28 36.63 44.23
CA SER A 187 -16.68 37.03 44.06
C SER A 187 -17.38 36.10 43.05
N LEU A 188 -18.67 35.80 43.30
CA LEU A 188 -19.52 34.99 42.40
C LEU A 188 -19.52 35.52 40.96
N THR A 189 -19.20 36.79 40.77
CA THR A 189 -19.15 37.53 39.51
C THR A 189 -17.74 37.77 38.99
N SER A 190 -16.71 37.22 39.63
CA SER A 190 -15.33 37.42 39.21
C SER A 190 -15.07 36.86 37.80
N LEU A 191 -14.42 37.66 36.98
CA LEU A 191 -14.07 37.34 35.60
C LEU A 191 -13.36 35.97 35.43
N PRO A 192 -12.31 35.61 36.18
CA PRO A 192 -11.63 34.33 36.00
C PRO A 192 -12.53 33.12 36.33
N ARG A 193 -13.42 33.27 37.31
CA ARG A 193 -14.41 32.24 37.65
C ARG A 193 -15.43 32.07 36.53
N LEU A 194 -15.97 33.17 35.99
CA LEU A 194 -16.91 33.14 34.86
C LEU A 194 -16.27 32.54 33.61
N GLN A 195 -15.01 32.87 33.32
CA GLN A 195 -14.26 32.26 32.22
C GLN A 195 -14.12 30.74 32.41
N LYS A 196 -13.78 30.26 33.62
CA LYS A 196 -13.70 28.83 33.94
C LYS A 196 -15.05 28.13 33.77
N LEU A 197 -16.14 28.76 34.23
CA LEU A 197 -17.50 28.24 34.09
C LEU A 197 -17.95 28.12 32.63
N VAL A 198 -17.74 29.19 31.84
CA VAL A 198 -18.09 29.21 30.41
C VAL A 198 -17.28 28.18 29.64
N THR A 199 -15.97 28.08 29.90
CA THR A 199 -15.11 27.08 29.25
C THR A 199 -15.55 25.66 29.59
N SER A 200 -15.90 25.39 30.85
CA SER A 200 -16.44 24.09 31.28
C SER A 200 -17.77 23.76 30.59
N TYR A 201 -18.68 24.73 30.47
CA TYR A 201 -19.94 24.56 29.76
C TYR A 201 -19.77 24.34 28.26
N LEU A 202 -18.83 25.03 27.60
CA LEU A 202 -18.50 24.81 26.19
C LEU A 202 -17.91 23.41 25.95
N TYR A 203 -17.05 22.95 26.86
CA TYR A 203 -16.55 21.58 26.83
C TYR A 203 -17.69 20.57 26.97
N LEU A 204 -18.62 20.80 27.90
CA LEU A 204 -19.81 19.96 28.08
C LEU A 204 -20.68 19.93 26.81
N LYS A 205 -20.88 21.07 26.14
CA LYS A 205 -21.59 21.18 24.86
C LYS A 205 -20.90 20.39 23.75
N HIS A 206 -19.57 20.39 23.72
CA HIS A 206 -18.79 19.59 22.77
C HIS A 206 -18.83 18.08 23.08
N VAL A 207 -18.89 17.67 24.35
CA VAL A 207 -19.12 16.25 24.71
C VAL A 207 -20.54 15.83 24.32
N LEU A 208 -21.52 16.71 24.52
CA LEU A 208 -22.91 16.48 24.15
C LEU A 208 -23.09 16.30 22.63
N SER A 209 -22.33 17.00 21.78
CA SER A 209 -22.40 16.82 20.32
C SER A 209 -21.88 15.46 19.84
N LYS A 210 -21.08 14.76 20.65
CA LYS A 210 -20.57 13.42 20.37
C LYS A 210 -21.55 12.30 20.76
N ILE A 211 -22.63 12.64 21.46
CA ILE A 211 -23.63 11.69 21.96
C ILE A 211 -24.93 11.88 21.16
N PRO A 212 -25.59 10.81 20.70
CA PRO A 212 -26.89 10.93 20.04
C PRO A 212 -27.92 11.62 20.96
N PRO A 213 -28.63 12.66 20.48
CA PRO A 213 -29.58 13.43 21.29
C PRO A 213 -30.81 12.60 21.72
N THR A 214 -31.06 11.47 21.05
CA THR A 214 -32.14 10.54 21.36
C THR A 214 -31.82 9.60 22.53
N HIS A 215 -30.57 9.58 23.02
CA HIS A 215 -30.14 8.63 24.05
C HIS A 215 -30.89 8.86 25.38
N PRO A 216 -31.46 7.81 26.02
CA PRO A 216 -32.25 7.93 27.25
C PRO A 216 -31.53 8.67 28.39
N PHE A 217 -30.22 8.44 28.54
CA PHE A 217 -29.40 9.13 29.54
C PHE A 217 -29.40 10.65 29.35
N VAL A 218 -29.27 11.15 28.10
CA VAL A 218 -29.26 12.60 27.83
C VAL A 218 -30.62 13.21 28.18
N LYS A 219 -31.72 12.49 27.91
CA LYS A 219 -33.06 12.91 28.30
C LYS A 219 -33.22 13.00 29.82
N ALA A 220 -32.72 11.99 30.56
CA ALA A 220 -32.75 11.98 32.02
C ALA A 220 -31.94 13.15 32.62
N GLN A 221 -30.77 13.44 32.04
CA GLN A 221 -29.92 14.57 32.46
C GLN A 221 -30.42 15.94 31.96
N GLY A 222 -31.47 15.99 31.15
CA GLY A 222 -31.97 17.23 30.54
C GLY A 222 -32.40 18.29 31.55
N ARG A 223 -32.93 17.89 32.72
CA ARG A 223 -33.28 18.84 33.80
C ARG A 223 -32.02 19.51 34.37
N ARG A 224 -31.02 18.70 34.72
CA ARG A 224 -29.74 19.16 35.27
C ARG A 224 -29.01 20.10 34.31
N LEU A 225 -28.95 19.73 33.03
CA LEU A 225 -28.34 20.57 31.99
C LEU A 225 -29.05 21.92 31.83
N LYS A 226 -30.39 21.95 31.88
CA LYS A 226 -31.17 23.19 31.83
C LYS A 226 -30.93 24.07 33.06
N GLN A 227 -30.87 23.48 34.24
CA GLN A 227 -30.59 24.19 35.49
C GLN A 227 -29.20 24.82 35.47
N ALA A 228 -28.16 24.04 35.13
CA ALA A 228 -26.79 24.54 35.03
C ALA A 228 -26.64 25.67 33.99
N ARG A 229 -27.33 25.55 32.86
CA ARG A 229 -27.40 26.59 31.83
C ARG A 229 -28.06 27.86 32.35
N GLN A 230 -29.20 27.74 33.01
CA GLN A 230 -29.94 28.88 33.55
C GLN A 230 -29.12 29.61 34.62
N THR A 231 -28.51 28.90 35.56
CA THR A 231 -27.67 29.55 36.59
C THR A 231 -26.44 30.20 36.03
N LEU A 232 -25.80 29.61 35.01
CA LEU A 232 -24.69 30.25 34.31
C LEU A 232 -25.13 31.56 33.65
N SER A 233 -26.30 31.56 32.99
CA SER A 233 -26.87 32.77 32.37
C SER A 233 -27.23 33.83 33.43
N ASP A 234 -27.73 33.40 34.59
CA ASP A 234 -28.05 34.29 35.70
C ASP A 234 -26.78 34.91 36.29
N ASP A 235 -25.71 34.13 36.51
CA ASP A 235 -24.44 34.61 37.04
C ASP A 235 -23.73 35.57 36.08
N LEU A 236 -23.72 35.25 34.78
CA LEU A 236 -23.22 36.16 33.76
C LEU A 236 -24.07 37.44 33.66
N SER A 237 -25.38 37.37 33.95
CA SER A 237 -26.25 38.56 33.99
C SER A 237 -26.02 39.42 35.22
N ARG A 238 -25.73 38.80 36.37
CA ARG A 238 -25.39 39.48 37.63
C ARG A 238 -24.07 40.23 37.47
N ALA A 239 -23.05 39.57 36.93
CA ALA A 239 -21.75 40.19 36.66
C ALA A 239 -21.86 41.40 35.70
N LEU A 240 -22.69 41.28 34.65
CA LEU A 240 -22.92 42.39 33.72
C LEU A 240 -23.63 43.59 34.40
N LYS A 241 -24.59 43.32 35.29
CA LYS A 241 -25.29 44.37 36.05
C LYS A 241 -24.38 45.05 37.07
N GLU A 242 -23.52 44.28 37.73
CA GLU A 242 -22.54 44.79 38.70
C GLU A 242 -21.51 45.68 38.02
N CYS A 243 -20.86 45.23 36.94
CA CYS A 243 -19.95 46.07 36.16
C CYS A 243 -20.63 47.35 35.62
N ARG A 244 -21.92 47.29 35.28
CA ARG A 244 -22.69 48.47 34.86
C ARG A 244 -23.01 49.43 36.02
N ALA A 245 -23.29 48.90 37.20
CA ALA A 245 -23.55 49.72 38.39
C ALA A 245 -22.27 50.45 38.82
N GLU A 246 -21.13 49.75 38.83
CA GLU A 246 -19.81 50.33 39.11
C GLU A 246 -19.43 51.39 38.08
N LEU A 247 -19.71 51.17 36.79
CA LEU A 247 -19.46 52.16 35.74
C LEU A 247 -20.35 53.43 35.85
N LYS A 248 -21.49 53.35 36.55
CA LYS A 248 -22.39 54.49 36.79
C LYS A 248 -22.02 55.27 38.05
N ASN A 249 -21.21 54.72 38.94
CA ASN A 249 -20.75 55.42 40.12
C ASN A 249 -19.67 56.42 39.68
N GLU A 250 -19.92 57.70 39.85
CA GLU A 250 -19.07 58.80 39.37
C GLU A 250 -17.77 59.00 40.19
N GLU A 251 -17.50 58.12 41.17
CA GLU A 251 -16.37 58.21 42.11
C GLU A 251 -15.10 57.47 41.64
N SER A 252 -15.13 56.76 40.50
CA SER A 252 -14.01 55.96 40.01
C SER A 252 -13.05 56.76 39.10
N GLY A 253 -11.74 56.54 39.27
CA GLY A 253 -10.71 57.20 38.45
C GLY A 253 -10.77 56.80 36.97
N GLU A 254 -10.21 57.63 36.07
CA GLU A 254 -10.22 57.37 34.61
C GLU A 254 -9.61 56.01 34.23
N ASP A 255 -8.62 55.54 34.98
CA ASP A 255 -7.96 54.25 34.74
C ASP A 255 -8.81 53.05 35.22
N GLU A 256 -9.50 53.19 36.36
CA GLU A 256 -10.44 52.19 36.87
C GLU A 256 -11.63 52.03 35.91
N ARG A 257 -12.11 53.14 35.34
CA ARG A 257 -13.18 53.14 34.34
C ARG A 257 -12.79 52.36 33.08
N LYS A 258 -11.56 52.55 32.57
CA LYS A 258 -11.04 51.79 31.42
C LYS A 258 -10.92 50.29 31.74
N GLU A 259 -10.51 49.94 32.96
CA GLU A 259 -10.44 48.55 33.40
C GLU A 259 -11.84 47.90 33.47
N LEU A 260 -12.82 48.61 34.02
CA LEU A 260 -14.23 48.18 34.08
C LEU A 260 -14.86 48.03 32.69
N GLU A 261 -14.58 48.96 31.77
CA GLU A 261 -14.97 48.84 30.36
C GLU A 261 -14.33 47.60 29.69
N GLY A 262 -13.05 47.34 29.97
CA GLY A 262 -12.36 46.12 29.54
C GLY A 262 -13.00 44.84 30.08
N ARG A 263 -13.36 44.81 31.36
CA ARG A 263 -14.08 43.68 31.99
C ARG A 263 -15.46 43.46 31.37
N LEU A 264 -16.20 44.54 31.10
CA LEU A 264 -17.51 44.49 30.44
C LEU A 264 -17.43 43.89 29.03
N VAL A 265 -16.46 44.31 28.21
CA VAL A 265 -16.22 43.73 26.88
C VAL A 265 -15.91 42.24 26.97
N GLN A 266 -15.12 41.82 27.96
CA GLN A 266 -14.80 40.40 28.15
C GLN A 266 -16.00 39.58 28.61
N ILE A 267 -16.84 40.10 29.50
CA ILE A 267 -18.10 39.43 29.89
C ILE A 267 -19.05 39.30 28.69
N LEU A 268 -19.15 40.33 27.84
CA LEU A 268 -19.94 40.27 26.61
C LEU A 268 -19.39 39.24 25.61
N LYS A 269 -18.07 39.11 25.52
CA LYS A 269 -17.43 38.06 24.72
C LYS A 269 -17.80 36.68 25.23
N LEU A 270 -17.76 36.45 26.54
CA LEU A 270 -18.17 35.17 27.15
C LEU A 270 -19.64 34.85 26.89
N TRP A 271 -20.54 35.83 27.00
CA TRP A 271 -21.95 35.69 26.62
C TRP A 271 -22.13 35.29 25.14
N SER A 272 -21.31 35.85 24.25
CA SER A 272 -21.35 35.52 22.82
C SER A 272 -20.92 34.07 22.56
N GLU A 273 -19.92 33.57 23.28
CA GLU A 273 -19.42 32.21 23.15
C GLU A 273 -20.42 31.16 23.64
N VAL A 274 -21.18 31.46 24.70
CA VAL A 274 -22.27 30.60 25.20
C VAL A 274 -23.42 30.48 24.16
N GLY A 275 -23.57 31.48 23.29
CA GLY A 275 -24.58 31.50 22.23
C GLY A 275 -25.94 32.08 22.65
N GLU A 276 -25.98 32.82 23.76
CA GLU A 276 -27.18 33.44 24.33
C GLU A 276 -27.18 34.97 24.22
N THR A 277 -26.77 35.47 23.05
CA THR A 277 -26.66 36.92 22.80
C THR A 277 -28.00 37.65 22.97
N GLY A 278 -29.13 36.97 22.76
CA GLY A 278 -30.46 37.53 23.00
C GLY A 278 -30.75 37.87 24.46
N ASP A 279 -30.25 37.06 25.41
CA ASP A 279 -30.44 37.30 26.84
C ASP A 279 -29.39 38.29 27.40
N ALA A 280 -28.19 38.34 26.80
CA ALA A 280 -27.24 39.43 27.00
C ALA A 280 -27.82 40.81 26.59
N VAL A 281 -28.52 40.88 25.45
CA VAL A 281 -29.15 42.13 24.98
C VAL A 281 -30.35 42.53 25.84
N LYS A 282 -31.15 41.57 26.32
CA LYS A 282 -32.26 41.85 27.27
C LYS A 282 -31.74 42.40 28.59
N THR A 283 -30.67 41.81 29.12
CA THR A 283 -30.03 42.27 30.36
C THR A 283 -29.38 43.65 30.20
N LEU A 284 -28.78 43.94 29.03
CA LEU A 284 -28.29 45.28 28.68
C LEU A 284 -29.42 46.33 28.53
N LYS A 285 -30.53 45.98 27.89
CA LYS A 285 -31.67 46.90 27.63
C LYS A 285 -32.59 47.10 28.84
N GLY A 286 -32.48 46.28 29.88
CA GLY A 286 -33.26 46.44 31.12
C GLY A 286 -34.78 46.26 30.92
N ARG A 287 -35.23 45.54 29.90
CA ARG A 287 -36.65 45.15 29.78
C ARG A 287 -36.86 43.82 30.49
N LYS A 288 -37.68 43.86 31.55
CA LYS A 288 -38.43 42.70 32.05
C LYS A 288 -39.28 42.12 30.93
#